data_AF-A0A957PMM5-F1
#
_entry.id   AF-A0A957PMM5-F1
#
_cell.length_a   1.000
_cell.length_b   1.000
_cell.length_c   1.000
_cell.angle_alpha   90.00
_cell.angle_beta   90.00
_cell.angle_gamma   90.00
#
_symmetry.space_group_name_H-M   'P 1'
#
loop_
_entity.id
_entity.type
_entity.pdbx_description
1 polymer ?
#
loop_
_entity_poly.entity_id
_entity_poly.type
_entity_poly.pdbx_seq_one_letter_code
_entity_poly.pdbx_strand_id
1 'polypeptide(L)'
;PTHSMPIQFRVEPTGGWLTWNGFEEPELRIAVLEEFLHQVEQTPGVNGIVLDLRGNGGGWDMLYFTMASYFFNADNPVSIGWIEQDSFDVATGDFVREATPEFLISAPQPDLYYGGPLVILIDQNCASSCEFFTQFMQTNGRATVVAQHASKGAGAPINRITMPGGLLFQYTKGRAYFAGTDELNLEGKGVVPDERVPVTLESVEATLAGEDPVLEAGLETLSDLAGQALIDSLNLAPLPDDVAADFSAIYPSAWNNTSAGSTVSYTTPDNQYLIAYTMLEPQDVAAMLARVGISDLEAALVETRSANELDWSIYRVVDANNFVNSYAVAETDDALYVIQVAAPASAADVLIEGLLYPAIDAFILSASN
;
A
#
# COMPACT_ATOMS: atom_id res chain seq x y z
N PRO A 1 19.57 25.22 -14.02
CA PRO A 1 19.96 23.88 -13.54
C PRO A 1 19.25 23.58 -12.22
N THR A 2 17.98 23.19 -12.32
CA THR A 2 17.24 22.56 -11.24
C THR A 2 17.93 21.21 -10.98
N HIS A 3 18.42 21.01 -9.76
CA HIS A 3 18.96 19.72 -9.37
C HIS A 3 17.83 18.71 -9.49
N SER A 4 17.89 17.85 -10.51
CA SER A 4 17.07 16.65 -10.53
C SER A 4 17.44 15.85 -9.28
N MET A 5 16.47 15.51 -8.43
CA MET A 5 16.76 14.72 -7.24
C MET A 5 17.39 13.40 -7.68
N PRO A 6 18.59 13.00 -7.21
CA PRO A 6 19.17 11.72 -7.61
C PRO A 6 18.20 10.56 -7.32
N ILE A 7 18.27 9.47 -8.09
CA ILE A 7 17.53 8.24 -7.73
C ILE A 7 17.98 7.82 -6.32
N GLN A 8 17.04 7.85 -5.39
CA GLN A 8 17.28 7.52 -3.99
C GLN A 8 16.14 6.63 -3.52
N PHE A 9 16.49 5.63 -2.73
CA PHE A 9 15.51 4.87 -2.00
C PHE A 9 15.88 4.79 -0.52
N ARG A 10 14.85 4.52 0.29
CA ARG A 10 14.97 4.13 1.68
C ARG A 10 13.99 2.99 1.94
N VAL A 11 14.38 2.06 2.78
CA VAL A 11 13.52 0.97 3.25
C VAL A 11 13.50 1.07 4.77
N GLU A 12 12.31 1.24 5.32
CA GLU A 12 12.06 1.31 6.75
C GLU A 12 11.05 0.22 7.12
N PRO A 13 10.97 -0.21 8.39
CA PRO A 13 10.01 -1.25 8.80
C PRO A 13 8.55 -0.93 8.46
N THR A 14 8.22 0.33 8.19
CA THR A 14 6.86 0.81 7.87
C THR A 14 6.62 1.00 6.37
N GLY A 15 7.61 0.78 5.49
CA GLY A 15 7.43 0.97 4.05
C GLY A 15 8.74 1.16 3.27
N GLY A 16 8.68 0.88 1.97
CA GLY A 16 9.72 1.23 1.01
C GLY A 16 9.40 2.54 0.29
N TRP A 17 10.40 3.40 0.11
CA TRP A 17 10.28 4.65 -0.65
C TRP A 17 11.32 4.71 -1.74
N LEU A 18 10.89 4.89 -3.00
CA LEU A 18 11.78 5.08 -4.15
C LEU A 18 11.43 6.39 -4.86
N THR A 19 12.41 7.29 -4.94
CA THR A 19 12.31 8.49 -5.79
C THR A 19 12.76 8.14 -7.20
N TRP A 20 11.90 8.43 -8.18
CA TRP A 20 12.17 8.11 -9.57
C TRP A 20 11.84 9.32 -10.44
N ASN A 21 12.88 10.09 -10.71
CA ASN A 21 12.82 11.44 -11.29
C ASN A 21 12.98 11.50 -12.82
N GLY A 22 13.04 10.37 -13.53
CA GLY A 22 13.24 10.36 -14.97
C GLY A 22 13.35 8.95 -15.55
N PHE A 23 12.99 8.80 -16.82
CA PHE A 23 13.12 7.54 -17.57
C PHE A 23 14.32 7.57 -18.51
N GLU A 24 15.44 8.16 -18.08
CA GLU A 24 16.75 8.06 -18.73
C GLU A 24 17.67 7.07 -18.02
N GLU A 25 18.83 6.76 -18.61
CA GLU A 25 19.87 5.93 -17.98
C GLU A 25 19.37 4.51 -17.60
N PRO A 26 18.85 3.73 -18.57
CA PRO A 26 18.11 2.50 -18.29
C PRO A 26 18.88 1.50 -17.42
N GLU A 27 20.19 1.34 -17.64
CA GLU A 27 21.01 0.42 -16.86
C GLU A 27 21.07 0.80 -15.38
N LEU A 28 21.22 2.09 -15.07
CA LEU A 28 21.28 2.59 -13.70
C LEU A 28 19.92 2.48 -13.01
N ARG A 29 18.84 2.85 -13.71
CA ARG A 29 17.48 2.87 -13.15
C ARG A 29 16.95 1.48 -12.83
N ILE A 30 17.21 0.53 -13.72
CA ILE A 30 16.84 -0.88 -13.50
C ILE A 30 17.63 -1.43 -12.31
N ALA A 31 18.95 -1.24 -12.28
CA ALA A 31 19.77 -1.74 -11.17
C ALA A 31 19.34 -1.20 -9.80
N VAL A 32 18.96 0.08 -9.72
CA VAL A 32 18.49 0.69 -8.47
C VAL A 32 17.10 0.20 -8.08
N LEU A 33 16.19 -0.01 -9.04
CA LEU A 33 14.88 -0.61 -8.77
C LEU A 33 15.02 -2.04 -8.26
N GLU A 34 15.86 -2.85 -8.89
CA GLU A 34 16.10 -4.24 -8.48
C GLU A 34 16.69 -4.31 -7.06
N GLU A 35 17.69 -3.48 -6.77
CA GLU A 35 18.26 -3.39 -5.42
C GLU A 35 17.22 -2.93 -4.39
N PHE A 36 16.40 -1.94 -4.73
CA PHE A 36 15.33 -1.47 -3.85
C PHE A 36 14.31 -2.58 -3.55
N LEU A 37 13.84 -3.29 -4.57
CA LEU A 37 12.89 -4.39 -4.41
C LEU A 37 13.48 -5.54 -3.59
N HIS A 38 14.77 -5.85 -3.80
CA HIS A 38 15.48 -6.83 -3.01
C HIS A 38 15.56 -6.44 -1.52
N GLN A 39 15.83 -5.17 -1.20
CA GLN A 39 15.85 -4.70 0.18
C GLN A 39 14.45 -4.67 0.82
N VAL A 40 13.41 -4.35 0.03
CA VAL A 40 12.02 -4.45 0.48
C VAL A 40 11.68 -5.89 0.86
N GLU A 41 12.02 -6.86 0.01
CA GLU A 41 11.78 -8.29 0.27
C GLU A 41 12.52 -8.77 1.54
N GLN A 42 13.74 -8.31 1.76
CA GLN A 42 14.56 -8.73 2.91
C GLN A 42 14.21 -8.04 4.22
N THR A 43 13.42 -6.95 4.20
CA THR A 43 13.11 -6.17 5.40
C THR A 43 11.74 -6.60 5.96
N PRO A 44 11.71 -7.28 7.12
CA PRO A 44 10.44 -7.67 7.74
C PRO A 44 9.58 -6.46 8.10
N GLY A 45 8.28 -6.59 7.95
CA GLY A 45 7.30 -5.55 8.30
C GLY A 45 7.01 -4.55 7.18
N VAL A 46 7.80 -4.51 6.10
CA VAL A 46 7.49 -3.66 4.94
C VAL A 46 6.17 -4.13 4.32
N ASN A 47 5.15 -3.30 4.48
CA ASN A 47 3.78 -3.61 4.09
C ASN A 47 3.33 -2.82 2.85
N GLY A 48 4.22 -2.04 2.24
CA GLY A 48 3.87 -1.15 1.12
C GLY A 48 5.08 -0.47 0.48
N ILE A 49 4.92 -0.01 -0.76
CA ILE A 49 5.89 0.83 -1.47
C ILE A 49 5.26 2.14 -1.91
N VAL A 50 6.01 3.24 -1.79
CA VAL A 50 5.73 4.48 -2.52
C VAL A 50 6.77 4.77 -3.59
N LEU A 51 6.28 5.06 -4.79
CA LEU A 51 7.06 5.57 -5.92
C LEU A 51 6.82 7.06 -6.06
N ASP A 52 7.84 7.86 -5.76
CA ASP A 52 7.79 9.31 -5.90
C ASP A 52 8.27 9.74 -7.28
N LEU A 53 7.33 10.04 -8.18
CA LEU A 53 7.56 10.49 -9.54
C LEU A 53 7.43 12.01 -9.70
N ARG A 54 7.36 12.76 -8.60
CA ARG A 54 7.28 14.22 -8.66
C ARG A 54 8.55 14.78 -9.32
N GLY A 55 8.39 15.74 -10.23
CA GLY A 55 9.49 16.29 -11.01
C GLY A 55 9.91 15.44 -12.23
N ASN A 56 9.29 14.27 -12.47
CA ASN A 56 9.70 13.35 -13.53
C ASN A 56 9.19 13.77 -14.93
N GLY A 57 10.09 14.32 -15.75
CA GLY A 57 9.74 14.81 -17.10
C GLY A 57 9.51 13.73 -18.16
N GLY A 58 9.62 12.44 -17.82
CA GLY A 58 9.52 11.32 -18.76
C GLY A 58 10.87 10.78 -19.21
N GLY A 59 10.92 10.16 -20.39
CA GLY A 59 12.16 9.65 -20.97
C GLY A 59 11.91 8.56 -22.01
N TRP A 60 12.53 7.40 -21.83
CA TRP A 60 12.47 6.29 -22.78
C TRP A 60 11.28 5.38 -22.49
N ASP A 61 10.44 5.16 -23.49
CA ASP A 61 9.23 4.35 -23.34
C ASP A 61 9.54 2.91 -22.91
N MET A 62 10.58 2.33 -23.49
CA MET A 62 11.03 0.98 -23.11
C MET A 62 11.45 0.85 -21.65
N LEU A 63 11.97 1.92 -21.04
CA LEU A 63 12.38 1.86 -19.63
C LEU A 63 11.18 1.83 -18.70
N TYR A 64 10.13 2.62 -18.99
CA TYR A 64 8.94 2.56 -18.13
C TYR A 64 8.22 1.22 -18.22
N PHE A 65 8.19 0.59 -19.39
CA PHE A 65 7.64 -0.76 -19.54
C PHE A 65 8.39 -1.77 -18.68
N THR A 66 9.72 -1.80 -18.80
CA THR A 66 10.55 -2.71 -18.01
C THR A 66 10.35 -2.49 -16.52
N MET A 67 10.32 -1.24 -16.07
CA MET A 67 10.16 -0.95 -14.65
C MET A 67 8.73 -1.22 -14.14
N ALA A 68 7.69 -0.95 -14.93
CA ALA A 68 6.31 -1.32 -14.60
C ALA A 68 6.16 -2.85 -14.43
N SER A 69 6.89 -3.62 -15.23
CA SER A 69 6.76 -5.08 -15.25
C SER A 69 7.06 -5.75 -13.91
N TYR A 70 7.95 -5.19 -13.07
CA TYR A 70 8.25 -5.71 -11.72
C TYR A 70 7.04 -5.72 -10.77
N PHE A 71 5.97 -5.01 -11.10
CA PHE A 71 4.75 -4.94 -10.31
C PHE A 71 3.65 -5.88 -10.81
N PHE A 72 3.94 -6.74 -11.79
CA PHE A 72 2.99 -7.72 -12.33
C PHE A 72 3.55 -9.15 -12.31
N ASN A 73 2.71 -10.09 -11.91
CA ASN A 73 3.09 -11.50 -11.78
C ASN A 73 3.19 -12.18 -13.15
N ALA A 74 4.21 -13.01 -13.36
CA ALA A 74 4.38 -13.82 -14.56
C ALA A 74 3.27 -14.87 -14.76
N ASP A 75 2.59 -15.30 -13.70
CA ASP A 75 1.45 -16.22 -13.77
C ASP A 75 0.16 -15.54 -14.25
N ASN A 76 0.07 -14.21 -14.11
CA ASN A 76 -1.04 -13.39 -14.59
C ASN A 76 -0.50 -12.13 -15.27
N PRO A 77 0.18 -12.28 -16.42
CA PRO A 77 0.83 -11.17 -17.07
C PRO A 77 -0.22 -10.20 -17.62
N VAL A 78 0.06 -8.91 -17.51
CA VAL A 78 -0.84 -7.88 -18.00
C VAL A 78 -0.47 -7.52 -19.42
N SER A 79 -1.48 -7.42 -20.28
CA SER A 79 -1.28 -6.90 -21.63
C SER A 79 -1.09 -5.39 -21.55
N ILE A 80 0.02 -4.93 -22.10
CA ILE A 80 0.14 -3.54 -22.50
C ILE A 80 -0.41 -3.43 -23.92
N GLY A 81 -1.72 -3.21 -23.99
CA GLY A 81 -2.30 -2.53 -25.14
C GLY A 81 -1.68 -1.15 -25.15
N TRP A 82 -0.94 -0.82 -26.20
CA TRP A 82 -0.30 0.50 -26.30
C TRP A 82 -1.32 1.59 -26.05
N ILE A 83 -0.84 2.71 -25.52
CA ILE A 83 -1.50 4.01 -25.66
C ILE A 83 -2.11 4.02 -27.05
N GLU A 84 -3.44 4.10 -27.12
CA GLU A 84 -4.08 4.24 -28.41
C GLU A 84 -3.46 5.46 -29.06
N GLN A 85 -2.82 5.25 -30.20
CA GLN A 85 -2.08 6.32 -30.84
C GLN A 85 -2.32 6.32 -32.33
N ASP A 86 -2.48 7.52 -32.83
CA ASP A 86 -2.52 7.76 -34.26
C ASP A 86 -1.25 8.50 -34.64
N SER A 87 -0.55 8.01 -35.67
CA SER A 87 0.56 8.74 -36.28
C SER A 87 0.14 9.36 -37.59
N PHE A 88 0.80 10.47 -37.91
CA PHE A 88 0.56 11.14 -39.17
C PHE A 88 1.18 10.32 -40.32
N ASP A 89 0.34 9.81 -41.21
CA ASP A 89 0.76 9.12 -42.43
C ASP A 89 0.89 10.12 -43.58
N VAL A 90 2.13 10.32 -44.02
CA VAL A 90 2.47 11.25 -45.09
C VAL A 90 1.87 10.83 -46.45
N ALA A 91 1.67 9.53 -46.68
CA ALA A 91 1.13 9.03 -47.95
C ALA A 91 -0.37 9.30 -48.08
N THR A 92 -1.11 9.24 -46.97
CA THR A 92 -2.56 9.51 -46.95
C THR A 92 -2.87 10.97 -46.61
N GLY A 93 -1.97 11.66 -45.91
CA GLY A 93 -2.17 13.02 -45.42
C GLY A 93 -3.03 13.12 -44.15
N ASP A 94 -3.31 11.98 -43.52
CA ASP A 94 -4.19 11.87 -42.35
C ASP A 94 -3.50 11.14 -41.19
N PHE A 95 -4.10 11.24 -40.00
CA PHE A 95 -3.72 10.41 -38.86
C PHE A 95 -4.30 9.01 -39.02
N VAL A 96 -3.45 7.99 -38.90
CA VAL A 96 -3.85 6.59 -38.98
C VAL A 96 -3.54 5.89 -37.65
N ARG A 97 -4.48 5.04 -37.21
CA ARG A 97 -4.30 4.24 -36.01
C ARG A 97 -3.08 3.34 -36.18
N GLU A 98 -2.13 3.45 -35.28
CA GLU A 98 -0.98 2.54 -35.29
C GLU A 98 -1.41 1.13 -34.88
N ALA A 99 -0.84 0.14 -35.57
CA ALA A 99 -0.90 -1.23 -35.07
C ALA A 99 -0.25 -1.26 -33.69
N THR A 100 -1.03 -1.68 -32.71
CA THR A 100 -0.67 -1.70 -31.31
C THR A 100 -0.28 -3.13 -30.95
N PRO A 101 1.01 -3.52 -30.98
CA PRO A 101 1.39 -4.88 -30.63
C PRO A 101 1.10 -5.12 -29.15
N GLU A 102 0.26 -6.10 -28.85
CA GLU A 102 0.04 -6.53 -27.48
C GLU A 102 1.31 -7.20 -26.96
N PHE A 103 1.96 -6.56 -25.97
CA PHE A 103 3.00 -7.24 -25.20
C PHE A 103 2.42 -7.66 -23.87
N LEU A 104 2.68 -8.91 -23.50
CA LEU A 104 2.48 -9.34 -22.13
C LEU A 104 3.70 -8.91 -21.33
N ILE A 105 3.48 -8.18 -20.25
CA ILE A 105 4.53 -7.75 -19.34
C ILE A 105 4.33 -8.36 -17.95
N SER A 106 5.45 -8.73 -17.35
CA SER A 106 5.57 -9.29 -16.00
C SER A 106 7.01 -9.17 -15.54
N ALA A 107 7.26 -9.38 -14.24
CA ALA A 107 8.58 -9.26 -13.65
C ALA A 107 9.62 -10.09 -14.45
N PRO A 108 10.69 -9.47 -14.98
CA PRO A 108 11.72 -10.20 -15.73
C PRO A 108 12.48 -11.18 -14.84
N GLN A 109 12.60 -10.82 -13.55
CA GLN A 109 13.10 -11.67 -12.49
C GLN A 109 11.91 -11.97 -11.55
N PRO A 110 11.33 -13.19 -11.58
CA PRO A 110 10.16 -13.52 -10.78
C PRO A 110 10.33 -13.31 -9.28
N ASP A 111 11.54 -13.52 -8.75
CA ASP A 111 11.85 -13.32 -7.33
C ASP A 111 11.80 -11.84 -6.91
N LEU A 112 11.91 -10.91 -7.86
CA LEU A 112 11.79 -9.47 -7.62
C LEU A 112 10.39 -8.92 -7.92
N TYR A 113 9.40 -9.79 -8.15
CA TYR A 113 8.02 -9.36 -8.30
C TYR A 113 7.49 -8.75 -7.00
N TYR A 114 6.97 -7.53 -7.07
CA TYR A 114 6.27 -6.91 -5.95
C TYR A 114 4.76 -6.87 -6.17
N GLY A 115 4.05 -7.70 -5.39
CA GLY A 115 2.58 -7.78 -5.40
C GLY A 115 1.87 -6.98 -4.30
N GLY A 116 2.61 -6.32 -3.40
CA GLY A 116 2.03 -5.60 -2.26
C GLY A 116 1.40 -4.24 -2.60
N PRO A 117 0.85 -3.54 -1.60
CA PRO A 117 0.33 -2.18 -1.73
C PRO A 117 1.31 -1.20 -2.38
N LEU A 118 0.82 -0.39 -3.31
CA LEU A 118 1.64 0.52 -4.11
C LEU A 118 0.97 1.88 -4.25
N VAL A 119 1.68 2.93 -3.85
CA VAL A 119 1.27 4.33 -4.05
C VAL A 119 2.24 5.01 -5.01
N ILE A 120 1.71 5.84 -5.91
CA ILE A 120 2.51 6.67 -6.81
C ILE A 120 2.23 8.14 -6.48
N LEU A 121 3.28 8.91 -6.19
CA LEU A 121 3.17 10.36 -6.09
C LEU A 121 3.50 11.01 -7.43
N ILE A 122 2.66 11.95 -7.87
CA ILE A 122 2.91 12.77 -9.05
C ILE A 122 2.76 14.27 -8.73
N ASP A 123 3.30 15.10 -9.61
CA ASP A 123 3.06 16.52 -9.66
C ASP A 123 2.85 16.98 -11.11
N GLN A 124 2.62 18.28 -11.29
CA GLN A 124 2.47 18.90 -12.61
C GLN A 124 3.73 18.80 -13.51
N ASN A 125 4.86 18.31 -13.00
CA ASN A 125 6.06 18.05 -13.79
C ASN A 125 6.14 16.62 -14.29
N CYS A 126 5.32 15.69 -13.76
CA CYS A 126 5.12 14.37 -14.34
C CYS A 126 4.64 14.51 -15.79
N ALA A 127 5.47 14.11 -16.75
CA ALA A 127 5.23 14.31 -18.17
C ALA A 127 5.64 13.10 -19.02
N SER A 128 5.04 12.95 -20.20
CA SER A 128 5.45 11.94 -21.20
C SER A 128 5.44 10.53 -20.59
N SER A 129 6.56 9.78 -20.63
CA SER A 129 6.67 8.42 -20.06
C SER A 129 6.27 8.33 -18.58
N CYS A 130 6.37 9.41 -17.78
CA CYS A 130 5.85 9.44 -16.41
C CYS A 130 4.31 9.30 -16.38
N GLU A 131 3.64 10.01 -17.29
CA GLU A 131 2.18 9.96 -17.39
C GLU A 131 1.73 8.59 -17.90
N PHE A 132 2.45 8.02 -18.86
CA PHE A 132 2.15 6.69 -19.38
C PHE A 132 2.36 5.60 -18.33
N PHE A 133 3.46 5.66 -17.57
CA PHE A 133 3.68 4.75 -16.44
C PHE A 133 2.56 4.88 -15.42
N THR A 134 2.28 6.10 -14.95
CA THR A 134 1.30 6.34 -13.89
C THR A 134 -0.09 5.90 -14.34
N GLN A 135 -0.51 6.29 -15.55
CA GLN A 135 -1.78 5.87 -16.12
C GLN A 135 -1.86 4.35 -16.22
N PHE A 136 -0.83 3.69 -16.74
CA PHE A 136 -0.86 2.24 -16.90
C PHE A 136 -1.00 1.51 -15.56
N MET A 137 -0.28 1.96 -14.53
CA MET A 137 -0.38 1.41 -13.19
C MET A 137 -1.78 1.64 -12.58
N GLN A 138 -2.33 2.84 -12.75
CA GLN A 138 -3.65 3.22 -12.24
C GLN A 138 -4.78 2.43 -12.93
N THR A 139 -4.78 2.36 -14.27
CA THR A 139 -5.87 1.72 -15.04
C THR A 139 -5.91 0.21 -14.85
N ASN A 140 -4.78 -0.41 -14.48
CA ASN A 140 -4.72 -1.82 -14.12
C ASN A 140 -5.01 -2.08 -12.63
N GLY A 141 -5.41 -1.06 -11.87
CA GLY A 141 -5.66 -1.17 -10.43
C GLY A 141 -4.41 -1.55 -9.64
N ARG A 142 -3.22 -1.34 -10.20
CA ARG A 142 -1.97 -1.79 -9.59
C ARG A 142 -1.44 -0.79 -8.56
N ALA A 143 -1.69 0.50 -8.75
CA ALA A 143 -1.26 1.54 -7.82
C ALA A 143 -2.36 2.58 -7.62
N THR A 144 -2.36 3.21 -6.44
CA THR A 144 -3.16 4.40 -6.15
C THR A 144 -2.31 5.65 -6.36
N VAL A 145 -2.82 6.61 -7.14
CA VAL A 145 -2.12 7.84 -7.51
C VAL A 145 -2.52 8.97 -6.58
N VAL A 146 -1.54 9.59 -5.92
CA VAL A 146 -1.76 10.67 -4.93
C VAL A 146 -1.08 11.95 -5.40
N ALA A 147 -1.83 13.05 -5.46
CA ALA A 147 -1.28 14.36 -5.86
C ALA A 147 -2.20 15.54 -5.51
N GLN A 148 -1.65 16.75 -5.52
CA GLN A 148 -2.44 17.99 -5.45
C GLN A 148 -3.13 18.34 -6.78
N HIS A 149 -2.44 18.08 -7.88
CA HIS A 149 -2.86 18.43 -9.24
C HIS A 149 -2.77 17.21 -10.16
N ALA A 150 -3.45 17.27 -11.30
CA ALA A 150 -3.18 16.32 -12.37
C ALA A 150 -1.74 16.52 -12.89
N SER A 151 -1.20 15.50 -13.56
CA SER A 151 0.10 15.61 -14.23
C SER A 151 0.06 16.62 -15.39
N LYS A 152 1.18 16.77 -16.10
CA LYS A 152 1.38 17.86 -17.06
C LYS A 152 0.41 17.89 -18.25
N GLY A 153 -0.12 16.74 -18.67
CA GLY A 153 -0.90 16.57 -19.89
C GLY A 153 -0.05 16.69 -21.16
N ALA A 154 1.13 16.06 -21.17
CA ALA A 154 2.13 16.08 -22.23
C ALA A 154 2.45 14.67 -22.76
N GLY A 155 1.48 13.76 -22.73
CA GLY A 155 1.64 12.35 -23.08
C GLY A 155 1.58 12.08 -24.59
N ALA A 156 2.33 12.78 -25.45
CA ALA A 156 2.33 12.48 -26.89
C ALA A 156 3.70 12.10 -27.44
N PRO A 157 3.75 11.17 -28.41
CA PRO A 157 4.99 10.77 -29.02
C PRO A 157 5.60 11.92 -29.84
N ILE A 158 6.90 12.11 -29.67
CA ILE A 158 7.66 13.12 -30.41
C ILE A 158 8.51 12.46 -31.50
N ASN A 159 8.89 13.25 -32.50
CA ASN A 159 9.98 12.94 -33.41
C ASN A 159 10.97 14.10 -33.47
N ARG A 160 12.20 13.80 -33.88
CA ARG A 160 13.29 14.77 -34.00
C ARG A 160 13.95 14.64 -35.35
N ILE A 161 14.18 15.76 -36.02
CA ILE A 161 14.84 15.83 -37.32
C ILE A 161 16.09 16.70 -37.18
N THR A 162 17.22 16.16 -37.65
CA THR A 162 18.47 16.92 -37.76
C THR A 162 18.37 17.88 -38.94
N MET A 163 18.60 19.16 -38.67
CA MET A 163 18.55 20.24 -39.64
C MET A 163 19.98 20.71 -40.00
N PRO A 164 20.17 21.40 -41.14
CA PRO A 164 21.45 21.99 -41.49
C PRO A 164 22.03 22.86 -40.37
N GLY A 165 23.36 22.86 -40.23
CA GLY A 165 24.05 23.61 -39.18
C GLY A 165 24.00 22.95 -37.79
N GLY A 166 23.58 21.69 -37.69
CA GLY A 166 23.55 20.95 -36.42
C GLY A 166 22.37 21.28 -35.51
N LEU A 167 21.35 21.96 -36.04
CA LEU A 167 20.10 22.23 -35.32
C LEU A 167 19.26 20.96 -35.22
N LEU A 168 18.49 20.82 -34.14
CA LEU A 168 17.55 19.72 -33.94
C LEU A 168 16.14 20.30 -33.85
N PHE A 169 15.25 19.89 -34.75
CA PHE A 169 13.84 20.26 -34.71
C PHE A 169 13.02 19.11 -34.11
N GLN A 170 12.28 19.40 -33.04
CA GLN A 170 11.38 18.44 -32.39
C GLN A 170 9.93 18.83 -32.65
N TYR A 171 9.10 17.84 -32.98
CA TYR A 171 7.66 18.03 -33.17
C TYR A 171 6.89 16.81 -32.64
N THR A 172 5.63 17.02 -32.29
CA THR A 172 4.70 15.95 -31.93
C THR A 172 4.33 15.16 -33.18
N LYS A 173 4.62 13.86 -33.21
CA LYS A 173 4.40 13.03 -34.41
C LYS A 173 3.07 12.28 -34.42
N GLY A 174 2.38 12.24 -33.28
CA GLY A 174 1.17 11.48 -33.10
C GLY A 174 0.29 11.99 -31.97
N ARG A 175 -0.85 11.35 -31.82
CA ARG A 175 -1.83 11.59 -30.74
C ARG A 175 -1.82 10.39 -29.81
N ALA A 176 -2.02 10.63 -28.53
CA ALA A 176 -2.23 9.61 -27.52
C ALA A 176 -3.60 9.82 -26.88
N TYR A 177 -4.28 8.74 -26.53
CA TYR A 177 -5.55 8.78 -25.83
C TYR A 177 -5.44 8.16 -24.43
N PHE A 178 -6.32 8.56 -23.51
CA PHE A 178 -6.43 7.88 -22.23
C PHE A 178 -7.01 6.47 -22.45
N ALA A 179 -6.48 5.50 -21.72
CA ALA A 179 -6.84 4.09 -21.88
C ALA A 179 -8.36 3.86 -21.87
N GLY A 180 -8.87 3.16 -22.88
CA GLY A 180 -10.29 2.83 -22.99
C GLY A 180 -11.20 4.01 -23.38
N THR A 181 -10.65 5.13 -23.85
CA THR A 181 -11.42 6.33 -24.23
C THR A 181 -10.93 6.93 -25.55
N ASP A 182 -11.78 7.72 -26.21
CA ASP A 182 -11.39 8.58 -27.34
C ASP A 182 -10.85 9.95 -26.87
N GLU A 183 -10.56 10.11 -25.58
CA GLU A 183 -10.11 11.36 -25.01
C GLU A 183 -8.59 11.50 -25.12
N LEU A 184 -8.13 12.57 -25.78
CA LEU A 184 -6.70 12.84 -25.94
C LEU A 184 -6.01 13.04 -24.58
N ASN A 185 -4.93 12.30 -24.35
CA ASN A 185 -3.97 12.50 -23.25
C ASN A 185 -2.97 13.63 -23.60
N LEU A 186 -3.51 14.79 -23.94
CA LEU A 186 -2.81 16.00 -24.41
C LEU A 186 -3.50 17.27 -23.89
N GLU A 187 -2.88 18.42 -24.10
CA GLU A 187 -3.46 19.76 -23.83
C GLU A 187 -3.73 20.02 -22.34
N GLY A 188 -2.85 19.56 -21.45
CA GLY A 188 -2.88 19.95 -20.03
C GLY A 188 -3.89 19.22 -19.16
N LYS A 189 -4.44 18.10 -19.64
CA LYS A 189 -5.35 17.24 -18.86
C LYS A 189 -4.60 16.39 -17.83
N GLY A 190 -3.62 15.63 -18.32
CA GLY A 190 -2.77 14.75 -17.52
C GLY A 190 -3.52 13.60 -16.85
N VAL A 191 -2.77 12.79 -16.12
CA VAL A 191 -3.26 11.76 -15.20
C VAL A 191 -3.86 12.45 -13.99
N VAL A 192 -5.13 12.14 -13.72
CA VAL A 192 -5.87 12.64 -12.56
C VAL A 192 -5.56 11.71 -11.38
N PRO A 193 -5.17 12.23 -10.20
CA PRO A 193 -4.92 11.40 -9.04
C PRO A 193 -6.22 10.75 -8.54
N ASP A 194 -6.11 9.53 -8.01
CA ASP A 194 -7.17 8.86 -7.27
C ASP A 194 -7.46 9.63 -5.97
N GLU A 195 -6.38 9.99 -5.25
CA GLU A 195 -6.43 10.78 -4.03
C GLU A 195 -5.90 12.18 -4.26
N ARG A 196 -6.82 13.16 -4.22
CA ARG A 196 -6.49 14.56 -4.40
C ARG A 196 -6.20 15.23 -3.06
N VAL A 197 -4.93 15.54 -2.84
CA VAL A 197 -4.50 16.34 -1.69
C VAL A 197 -4.94 17.81 -1.89
N PRO A 198 -5.78 18.39 -1.02
CA PRO A 198 -6.25 19.76 -1.20
C PRO A 198 -5.11 20.79 -1.08
N VAL A 199 -5.13 21.81 -1.93
CA VAL A 199 -4.25 22.98 -1.78
C VAL A 199 -4.96 24.02 -0.91
N THR A 200 -4.63 24.05 0.36
CA THR A 200 -5.17 24.97 1.37
C THR A 200 -4.07 25.91 1.89
N LEU A 201 -4.44 26.94 2.66
CA LEU A 201 -3.45 27.78 3.33
C LEU A 201 -2.54 26.94 4.24
N GLU A 202 -3.13 26.01 4.99
CA GLU A 202 -2.43 25.08 5.88
C GLU A 202 -1.44 24.19 5.12
N SER A 203 -1.85 23.56 4.01
CA SER A 203 -0.93 22.71 3.23
C SER A 203 0.23 23.52 2.63
N VAL A 204 -0.02 24.78 2.25
CA VAL A 204 1.02 25.67 1.74
C VAL A 204 1.97 26.10 2.85
N GLU A 205 1.45 26.44 4.03
CA GLU A 205 2.26 26.78 5.22
C GLU A 205 3.13 25.59 5.66
N ALA A 206 2.57 24.38 5.71
CA ALA A 206 3.29 23.13 5.96
C ALA A 206 4.43 22.93 4.95
N THR A 207 4.14 23.08 3.65
CA THR A 207 5.16 22.99 2.58
C THR A 207 6.29 24.03 2.78
N LEU A 208 5.96 25.27 3.17
CA LEU A 208 6.94 26.32 3.45
C LEU A 208 7.75 26.06 4.72
N ALA A 209 7.20 25.31 5.68
CA ALA A 209 7.88 24.85 6.89
C ALA A 209 8.80 23.64 6.64
N GLY A 210 8.78 23.06 5.43
CA GLY A 210 9.58 21.90 5.04
C GLY A 210 8.88 20.56 5.25
N GLU A 211 7.58 20.58 5.54
CA GLU A 211 6.74 19.38 5.53
C GLU A 211 6.31 19.03 4.10
N ASP A 212 5.79 17.83 3.90
CA ASP A 212 5.38 17.34 2.59
C ASP A 212 3.97 16.72 2.67
N PRO A 213 2.91 17.52 2.50
CA PRO A 213 1.53 17.05 2.62
C PRO A 213 1.16 15.95 1.60
N VAL A 214 1.85 15.88 0.46
CA VAL A 214 1.58 14.86 -0.56
C VAL A 214 2.23 13.53 -0.17
N LEU A 215 3.44 13.58 0.37
CA LEU A 215 4.09 12.42 0.99
C LEU A 215 3.27 11.89 2.17
N GLU A 216 2.80 12.76 3.06
CA GLU A 216 1.99 12.36 4.22
C GLU A 216 0.70 11.66 3.79
N ALA A 217 -0.08 12.28 2.89
CA ALA A 217 -1.29 11.65 2.34
C ALA A 217 -0.97 10.32 1.61
N GLY A 218 0.17 10.25 0.91
CA GLY A 218 0.62 9.03 0.26
C GLY A 218 0.96 7.91 1.24
N LEU A 219 1.54 8.23 2.39
CA LEU A 219 1.81 7.26 3.46
C LEU A 219 0.53 6.80 4.16
N GLU A 220 -0.41 7.71 4.39
CA GLU A 220 -1.74 7.38 4.92
C GLU A 220 -2.48 6.43 3.97
N THR A 221 -2.55 6.79 2.68
CA THR A 221 -3.13 5.92 1.64
C THR A 221 -2.44 4.57 1.58
N LEU A 222 -1.10 4.53 1.69
CA LEU A 222 -0.37 3.27 1.70
C LEU A 222 -0.72 2.42 2.92
N SER A 223 -0.85 3.04 4.10
CA SER A 223 -1.26 2.39 5.33
C SER A 223 -2.65 1.78 5.20
N ASP A 224 -3.60 2.51 4.64
CA ASP A 224 -4.97 2.02 4.41
C ASP A 224 -5.00 0.84 3.44
N LEU A 225 -4.25 0.92 2.33
CA LEU A 225 -4.14 -0.18 1.36
C LEU A 225 -3.48 -1.41 1.96
N ALA A 226 -2.42 -1.23 2.74
CA ALA A 226 -1.76 -2.31 3.48
C ALA A 226 -2.68 -2.92 4.52
N GLY A 227 -3.48 -2.08 5.16
CA GLY A 227 -4.50 -2.50 6.09
C GLY A 227 -5.54 -3.39 5.44
N GLN A 228 -6.16 -2.90 4.36
CA GLN A 228 -7.17 -3.66 3.63
C GLN A 228 -6.62 -4.97 3.08
N ALA A 229 -5.42 -4.97 2.51
CA ALA A 229 -4.77 -6.18 2.01
C ALA A 229 -4.52 -7.21 3.13
N LEU A 230 -4.14 -6.75 4.32
CA LEU A 230 -4.00 -7.61 5.48
C LEU A 230 -5.36 -8.19 5.89
N ILE A 231 -6.41 -7.38 6.00
CA ILE A 231 -7.76 -7.83 6.35
C ILE A 231 -8.29 -8.86 5.35
N ASP A 232 -8.14 -8.60 4.05
CA ASP A 232 -8.59 -9.52 2.99
C ASP A 232 -7.86 -10.87 3.03
N SER A 233 -6.65 -10.90 3.61
CA SER A 233 -5.88 -12.13 3.82
C SER A 233 -6.32 -12.93 5.06
N LEU A 234 -7.06 -12.32 5.98
CA LEU A 234 -7.55 -12.96 7.20
C LEU A 234 -8.72 -13.89 6.86
N ASN A 235 -8.42 -15.13 6.46
CA ASN A 235 -9.43 -16.18 6.33
C ASN A 235 -9.87 -16.66 7.72
N LEU A 236 -10.84 -15.96 8.33
CA LEU A 236 -11.31 -16.24 9.69
C LEU A 236 -12.15 -17.52 9.75
N ALA A 237 -11.81 -18.41 10.67
CA ALA A 237 -12.52 -19.66 10.94
C ALA A 237 -12.88 -19.77 12.43
N PRO A 238 -13.92 -20.53 12.79
CA PRO A 238 -14.24 -20.82 14.20
C PRO A 238 -13.08 -21.52 14.90
N LEU A 239 -12.84 -21.19 16.18
CA LEU A 239 -11.91 -21.93 17.02
C LEU A 239 -12.32 -23.41 17.08
N PRO A 240 -11.36 -24.36 16.99
CA PRO A 240 -11.68 -25.77 17.14
C PRO A 240 -12.14 -26.10 18.58
N ASP A 241 -13.13 -27.00 18.69
CA ASP A 241 -13.74 -27.37 19.98
C ASP A 241 -12.73 -27.99 20.99
N ASP A 242 -11.63 -28.57 20.50
CA ASP A 242 -10.60 -29.19 21.33
C ASP A 242 -9.62 -28.19 21.95
N VAL A 243 -9.62 -26.93 21.49
CA VAL A 243 -8.74 -25.87 22.00
C VAL A 243 -9.45 -24.90 22.93
N ALA A 244 -10.76 -24.70 22.78
CA ALA A 244 -11.56 -23.79 23.61
C ALA A 244 -12.87 -24.45 24.04
N ALA A 245 -12.88 -25.08 25.22
CA ALA A 245 -14.06 -25.80 25.72
C ALA A 245 -15.14 -24.84 26.28
N ASP A 246 -14.71 -23.73 26.89
CA ASP A 246 -15.57 -22.85 27.69
C ASP A 246 -16.11 -21.64 26.90
N PHE A 247 -15.63 -21.43 25.67
CA PHE A 247 -16.09 -20.39 24.77
C PHE A 247 -15.86 -20.77 23.31
N SER A 248 -16.67 -20.24 22.40
CA SER A 248 -16.35 -20.21 20.97
C SER A 248 -15.86 -18.82 20.58
N ALA A 249 -14.92 -18.76 19.64
CA ALA A 249 -14.47 -17.52 19.01
C ALA A 249 -13.96 -17.84 17.59
N ILE A 250 -13.19 -16.96 16.99
CA ILE A 250 -12.62 -17.14 15.65
C ILE A 250 -11.11 -16.97 15.64
N TYR A 251 -10.44 -17.44 14.59
CA TYR A 251 -9.02 -17.20 14.38
C TYR A 251 -8.70 -17.16 12.89
N PRO A 252 -7.59 -16.53 12.47
CA PRO A 252 -7.15 -16.63 11.09
C PRO A 252 -6.65 -18.04 10.79
N SER A 253 -7.35 -18.77 9.93
CA SER A 253 -7.10 -20.20 9.66
C SER A 253 -5.72 -20.52 9.08
N ALA A 254 -5.05 -19.53 8.48
CA ALA A 254 -3.69 -19.64 7.94
C ALA A 254 -2.60 -19.45 9.00
N TRP A 255 -2.95 -19.07 10.24
CA TRP A 255 -1.99 -18.81 11.32
C TRP A 255 -1.65 -20.08 12.08
N ASN A 256 -0.43 -20.15 12.59
CA ASN A 256 0.07 -21.27 13.36
C ASN A 256 -0.51 -21.25 14.77
N ASN A 257 -1.07 -22.38 15.21
CA ASN A 257 -1.45 -22.56 16.60
C ASN A 257 -0.20 -22.57 17.50
N THR A 258 -0.14 -21.62 18.42
CA THR A 258 0.95 -21.41 19.39
C THR A 258 0.45 -21.48 20.84
N SER A 259 -0.71 -22.11 21.05
CA SER A 259 -1.38 -22.20 22.34
C SER A 259 -0.46 -22.79 23.41
N ALA A 260 -0.52 -22.22 24.61
CA ALA A 260 0.30 -22.63 25.74
C ALA A 260 -0.47 -22.51 27.07
N GLY A 261 -0.51 -23.60 27.83
CA GLY A 261 -1.25 -23.65 29.10
C GLY A 261 -2.74 -23.39 28.90
N SER A 262 -3.30 -22.39 29.59
CA SER A 262 -4.70 -21.96 29.47
C SER A 262 -4.92 -20.86 28.42
N THR A 263 -3.91 -20.54 27.61
CA THR A 263 -4.02 -19.52 26.55
C THR A 263 -4.09 -20.20 25.19
N VAL A 264 -5.17 -19.94 24.47
CA VAL A 264 -5.33 -20.33 23.07
C VAL A 264 -4.75 -19.21 22.21
N SER A 265 -3.72 -19.47 21.41
CA SER A 265 -3.08 -18.42 20.63
C SER A 265 -2.69 -18.87 19.24
N TYR A 266 -2.68 -17.90 18.33
CA TYR A 266 -2.30 -18.08 16.94
C TYR A 266 -1.37 -16.95 16.51
N THR A 267 -0.36 -17.30 15.72
CA THR A 267 0.60 -16.34 15.15
C THR A 267 0.74 -16.51 13.64
N THR A 268 1.04 -15.44 12.92
CA THR A 268 1.42 -15.57 11.51
C THR A 268 2.66 -16.47 11.35
N PRO A 269 2.87 -17.11 10.18
CA PRO A 269 4.04 -17.93 9.92
C PRO A 269 5.41 -17.26 10.18
N ASP A 270 5.47 -15.94 10.06
CA ASP A 270 6.64 -15.09 10.31
C ASP A 270 6.66 -14.48 11.74
N ASN A 271 5.69 -14.84 12.59
CA ASN A 271 5.50 -14.34 13.96
C ASN A 271 5.34 -12.81 14.08
N GLN A 272 4.89 -12.13 13.02
CA GLN A 272 4.65 -10.68 13.04
C GLN A 272 3.34 -10.29 13.74
N TYR A 273 2.31 -11.15 13.74
CA TYR A 273 1.03 -10.85 14.37
C TYR A 273 0.60 -11.98 15.30
N LEU A 274 -0.14 -11.63 16.35
CA LEU A 274 -0.67 -12.56 17.35
C LEU A 274 -2.14 -12.25 17.62
N ILE A 275 -2.94 -13.30 17.76
CA ILE A 275 -4.20 -13.27 18.50
C ILE A 275 -4.15 -14.32 19.60
N ALA A 276 -4.55 -13.95 20.80
CA ALA A 276 -4.60 -14.85 21.94
C ALA A 276 -5.90 -14.66 22.73
N TYR A 277 -6.42 -15.78 23.20
CA TYR A 277 -7.59 -15.88 24.07
C TYR A 277 -7.13 -16.49 25.39
N THR A 278 -7.36 -15.76 26.48
CA THR A 278 -7.01 -16.23 27.82
C THR A 278 -8.24 -16.13 28.70
N MET A 279 -8.53 -17.22 29.40
CA MET A 279 -9.46 -17.22 30.52
C MET A 279 -8.67 -17.27 31.82
N LEU A 280 -9.03 -16.38 32.74
CA LEU A 280 -8.42 -16.26 34.05
C LEU A 280 -9.51 -16.42 35.11
N GLU A 281 -9.13 -16.96 36.26
CA GLU A 281 -9.97 -16.91 37.46
C GLU A 281 -10.38 -15.46 37.76
N PRO A 282 -11.57 -15.22 38.36
CA PRO A 282 -12.00 -13.90 38.75
C PRO A 282 -10.92 -13.18 39.55
N GLN A 283 -10.43 -12.07 39.00
CA GLN A 283 -9.37 -11.28 39.59
C GLN A 283 -9.55 -9.82 39.22
N ASP A 284 -9.02 -8.93 40.04
CA ASP A 284 -9.06 -7.49 39.79
C ASP A 284 -8.45 -7.16 38.41
N VAL A 285 -9.27 -6.67 37.49
CA VAL A 285 -8.90 -6.24 36.15
C VAL A 285 -7.72 -5.27 36.19
N ALA A 286 -7.70 -4.36 37.17
CA ALA A 286 -6.61 -3.42 37.36
C ALA A 286 -5.29 -4.14 37.69
N ALA A 287 -5.33 -5.20 38.51
CA ALA A 287 -4.15 -5.98 38.85
C ALA A 287 -3.62 -6.78 37.64
N MET A 288 -4.50 -7.27 36.77
CA MET A 288 -4.12 -7.95 35.53
C MET A 288 -3.46 -6.96 34.56
N LEU A 289 -4.13 -5.84 34.28
CA LEU A 289 -3.67 -4.82 33.35
C LEU A 289 -2.37 -4.15 33.81
N ALA A 290 -2.18 -3.97 35.12
CA ALA A 290 -0.92 -3.47 35.68
C ALA A 290 0.28 -4.37 35.36
N ARG A 291 0.09 -5.69 35.22
CA ARG A 291 1.18 -6.64 34.86
C ARG A 291 1.62 -6.51 33.41
N VAL A 292 0.75 -6.01 32.54
CA VAL A 292 1.05 -5.72 31.13
C VAL A 292 1.40 -4.24 30.90
N GLY A 293 1.63 -3.48 31.98
CA GLY A 293 2.09 -2.09 31.91
C GLY A 293 0.97 -1.04 31.87
N ILE A 294 -0.30 -1.43 31.97
CA ILE A 294 -1.44 -0.53 32.01
C ILE A 294 -1.77 -0.24 33.48
N SER A 295 -1.31 0.90 33.98
CA SER A 295 -1.50 1.32 35.39
C SER A 295 -2.55 2.41 35.58
N ASP A 296 -2.84 3.18 34.52
CA ASP A 296 -3.91 4.17 34.49
C ASP A 296 -5.00 3.69 33.52
N LEU A 297 -6.06 3.10 34.08
CA LEU A 297 -7.14 2.48 33.30
C LEU A 297 -7.98 3.52 32.54
N GLU A 298 -8.22 4.70 33.12
CA GLU A 298 -8.99 5.74 32.46
C GLU A 298 -8.22 6.32 31.27
N ALA A 299 -6.91 6.51 31.42
CA ALA A 299 -6.08 7.02 30.33
C ALA A 299 -5.81 5.98 29.22
N ALA A 300 -5.79 4.69 29.56
CA ALA A 300 -5.49 3.61 28.62
C ALA A 300 -6.73 3.00 27.95
N LEU A 301 -7.93 3.30 28.44
CA LEU A 301 -9.18 2.86 27.84
C LEU A 301 -9.34 3.53 26.47
N VAL A 302 -9.39 2.72 25.43
CA VAL A 302 -9.60 3.18 24.05
C VAL A 302 -11.09 3.28 23.78
N GLU A 303 -11.82 2.20 24.03
CA GLU A 303 -13.27 2.14 23.84
C GLU A 303 -13.90 0.99 24.62
N THR A 304 -15.24 0.98 24.64
CA THR A 304 -16.05 -0.12 25.17
C THR A 304 -16.98 -0.66 24.09
N ARG A 305 -17.13 -1.97 24.02
CA ARG A 305 -17.97 -2.66 23.02
C ARG A 305 -18.81 -3.75 23.68
N SER A 306 -20.10 -3.78 23.41
CA SER A 306 -21.00 -4.82 23.92
C SER A 306 -21.29 -5.86 22.82
N ALA A 307 -21.02 -7.13 23.09
CA ALA A 307 -21.28 -8.23 22.15
C ALA A 307 -21.60 -9.52 22.93
N ASN A 308 -22.59 -10.28 22.45
CA ASN A 308 -22.97 -11.61 23.00
C ASN A 308 -23.08 -11.65 24.54
N GLU A 309 -23.79 -10.68 25.13
CA GLU A 309 -24.03 -10.57 26.57
C GLU A 309 -22.80 -10.18 27.43
N LEU A 310 -21.68 -9.84 26.78
CA LEU A 310 -20.46 -9.35 27.43
C LEU A 310 -20.21 -7.88 27.08
N ASP A 311 -19.79 -7.12 28.08
CA ASP A 311 -19.28 -5.76 27.93
C ASP A 311 -17.75 -5.79 27.94
N TRP A 312 -17.16 -5.47 26.79
CA TRP A 312 -15.72 -5.48 26.58
C TRP A 312 -15.14 -4.08 26.78
N SER A 313 -14.10 -3.98 27.59
CA SER A 313 -13.26 -2.79 27.70
C SER A 313 -11.96 -3.02 26.93
N ILE A 314 -11.65 -2.14 25.98
CA ILE A 314 -10.49 -2.27 25.11
C ILE A 314 -9.40 -1.31 25.55
N TYR A 315 -8.22 -1.86 25.84
CA TYR A 315 -7.04 -1.12 26.26
C TYR A 315 -5.90 -1.32 25.28
N ARG A 316 -5.01 -0.34 25.18
CA ARG A 316 -3.78 -0.44 24.37
C ARG A 316 -2.54 -0.09 25.17
N VAL A 317 -1.46 -0.81 24.89
CA VAL A 317 -0.12 -0.51 25.39
C VAL A 317 0.90 -0.78 24.30
N VAL A 318 1.89 0.09 24.18
CA VAL A 318 3.03 -0.12 23.29
C VAL A 318 4.16 -0.74 24.10
N ASP A 319 4.68 -1.88 23.65
CA ASP A 319 5.78 -2.56 24.33
C ASP A 319 7.16 -2.01 23.93
N ALA A 320 8.20 -2.56 24.54
CA ALA A 320 9.59 -2.12 24.29
C ALA A 320 10.09 -2.38 22.86
N ASN A 321 9.40 -3.24 22.09
CA ASN A 321 9.72 -3.58 20.71
C ASN A 321 8.84 -2.79 19.71
N ASN A 322 8.11 -1.78 20.17
CA ASN A 322 7.19 -0.97 19.38
C ASN A 322 6.00 -1.77 18.81
N PHE A 323 5.64 -2.88 19.47
CA PHE A 323 4.39 -3.59 19.20
C PHE A 323 3.27 -2.98 20.02
N VAL A 324 2.16 -2.70 19.34
CA VAL A 324 0.90 -2.32 19.97
C VAL A 324 0.19 -3.59 20.41
N ASN A 325 0.02 -3.73 21.71
CA ASN A 325 -0.75 -4.80 22.32
C ASN A 325 -2.13 -4.24 22.68
N SER A 326 -3.15 -4.82 22.07
CA SER A 326 -4.55 -4.44 22.24
C SER A 326 -5.26 -5.52 23.02
N TYR A 327 -5.83 -5.17 24.17
CA TYR A 327 -6.49 -6.10 25.08
C TYR A 327 -7.98 -5.75 25.16
N ALA A 328 -8.84 -6.64 24.67
CA ALA A 328 -10.26 -6.60 24.99
C ALA A 328 -10.51 -7.47 26.21
N VAL A 329 -11.10 -6.88 27.25
CA VAL A 329 -11.32 -7.53 28.54
C VAL A 329 -12.80 -7.51 28.88
N ALA A 330 -13.36 -8.67 29.20
CA ALA A 330 -14.72 -8.83 29.70
C ALA A 330 -14.71 -9.64 31.01
N GLU A 331 -15.41 -9.14 32.02
CA GLU A 331 -15.50 -9.74 33.35
C GLU A 331 -16.90 -10.29 33.59
N THR A 332 -16.99 -11.53 34.09
CA THR A 332 -18.20 -12.15 34.60
C THR A 332 -18.02 -12.51 36.08
N ASP A 333 -19.08 -12.95 36.75
CA ASP A 333 -19.00 -13.43 38.14
C ASP A 333 -18.05 -14.63 38.29
N ASP A 334 -17.87 -15.41 37.23
CA ASP A 334 -17.17 -16.71 37.24
C ASP A 334 -15.78 -16.68 36.58
N ALA A 335 -15.51 -15.71 35.70
CA ALA A 335 -14.23 -15.64 34.98
C ALA A 335 -13.91 -14.24 34.44
N LEU A 336 -12.63 -14.05 34.13
CA LEU A 336 -12.13 -12.93 33.36
C LEU A 336 -11.66 -13.42 31.99
N TYR A 337 -12.25 -12.88 30.92
CA TYR A 337 -11.92 -13.20 29.54
C TYR A 337 -11.08 -12.08 28.92
N VAL A 338 -9.98 -12.48 28.27
CA VAL A 338 -9.05 -11.55 27.62
C VAL A 338 -8.82 -12.00 26.18
N ILE A 339 -9.07 -11.11 25.23
CA ILE A 339 -8.63 -11.24 23.85
C ILE A 339 -7.47 -10.26 23.66
N GLN A 340 -6.30 -10.77 23.32
CA GLN A 340 -5.12 -9.98 22.98
C GLN A 340 -4.89 -10.05 21.47
N VAL A 341 -4.74 -8.89 20.83
CA VAL A 341 -4.15 -8.77 19.49
C VAL A 341 -2.87 -7.96 19.61
N ALA A 342 -1.75 -8.53 19.12
CA ALA A 342 -0.46 -7.85 19.10
C ALA A 342 0.05 -7.71 17.68
N ALA A 343 0.49 -6.50 17.33
CA ALA A 343 0.99 -6.16 16.01
C ALA A 343 1.99 -4.99 16.07
N PRO A 344 2.86 -4.82 15.07
CA PRO A 344 3.59 -3.57 14.84
C PRO A 344 2.62 -2.39 14.75
N ALA A 345 3.08 -1.20 15.15
CA ALA A 345 2.27 0.02 15.12
C ALA A 345 1.62 0.30 13.74
N SER A 346 2.28 -0.04 12.65
CA SER A 346 1.78 0.13 11.27
C SER A 346 0.58 -0.74 10.91
N ALA A 347 0.26 -1.78 11.68
CA ALA A 347 -0.84 -2.71 11.42
C ALA A 347 -1.85 -2.78 12.57
N ALA A 348 -1.63 -2.03 13.65
CA ALA A 348 -2.38 -2.17 14.90
C ALA A 348 -3.85 -1.78 14.77
N ASP A 349 -4.14 -0.61 14.18
CA ASP A 349 -5.51 -0.13 13.98
C ASP A 349 -6.29 -1.05 13.04
N VAL A 350 -5.65 -1.44 11.95
CA VAL A 350 -6.18 -2.38 10.96
C VAL A 350 -6.56 -3.71 11.59
N LEU A 351 -5.66 -4.32 12.37
CA LEU A 351 -5.93 -5.61 12.99
C LEU A 351 -6.96 -5.51 14.12
N ILE A 352 -7.16 -4.33 14.70
CA ILE A 352 -8.29 -4.15 15.59
C ILE A 352 -9.61 -4.27 14.82
N GLU A 353 -9.74 -3.55 13.70
CA GLU A 353 -10.97 -3.57 12.91
C GLU A 353 -11.21 -4.92 12.22
N GLY A 354 -10.17 -5.52 11.66
CA GLY A 354 -10.28 -6.75 10.87
C GLY A 354 -10.13 -8.04 11.65
N LEU A 355 -9.66 -8.00 12.91
CA LEU A 355 -9.44 -9.21 13.71
C LEU A 355 -10.00 -9.09 15.13
N LEU A 356 -9.64 -8.08 15.91
CA LEU A 356 -10.10 -7.98 17.31
C LEU A 356 -11.62 -7.79 17.40
N TYR A 357 -12.17 -6.87 16.63
CA TYR A 357 -13.62 -6.59 16.63
C TYR A 357 -14.43 -7.81 16.15
N PRO A 358 -14.11 -8.46 15.01
CA PRO A 358 -14.71 -9.73 14.65
C PRO A 358 -14.57 -10.82 15.72
N ALA A 359 -13.42 -10.89 16.41
CA ALA A 359 -13.20 -11.85 17.49
C ALA A 359 -14.13 -11.60 18.67
N ILE A 360 -14.30 -10.34 19.10
CA ILE A 360 -15.27 -9.94 20.12
C ILE A 360 -16.70 -10.31 19.69
N ASP A 361 -17.08 -9.95 18.47
CA ASP A 361 -18.44 -10.17 17.96
C ASP A 361 -18.77 -11.67 17.79
N ALA A 362 -17.76 -12.52 17.58
CA ALA A 362 -17.90 -13.96 17.48
C ALA A 362 -17.69 -14.69 18.81
N PHE A 363 -17.29 -13.99 19.87
CA PHE A 363 -17.02 -14.59 21.18
C PHE A 363 -18.32 -14.95 21.88
N ILE A 364 -18.56 -16.24 22.11
CA ILE A 364 -19.78 -16.74 22.77
C ILE A 364 -19.37 -17.67 23.89
N LEU A 365 -19.92 -17.46 25.08
CA LEU A 365 -19.73 -18.37 26.21
C LEU A 365 -20.42 -19.71 25.92
N SER A 366 -19.70 -20.81 26.12
CA SER A 366 -20.31 -22.14 26.06
C SER A 366 -21.36 -22.23 27.16
N ALA A 367 -22.58 -22.65 26.82
CA ALA A 367 -23.62 -22.84 27.82
C ALA A 367 -23.13 -23.87 28.86
N SER A 368 -23.08 -23.47 30.13
CA SER A 368 -22.77 -24.35 31.25
C SER A 368 -23.75 -25.53 31.23
N ASN A 369 -23.25 -26.75 30.97
CA ASN A 369 -24.03 -27.98 31.07
C ASN A 369 -24.37 -28.33 32.52
#